data_AF-A0A7J6P779-F1
#
_entry.id   AF-A0A7J6P779-F1
#
_cell.length_a   1.000
_cell.length_b   1.000
_cell.length_c   1.000
_cell.angle_alpha   90.00
_cell.angle_beta   90.00
_cell.angle_gamma   90.00
#
_symmetry.space_group_name_H-M   'P 1'
#
loop_
_entity.id
_entity.type
_entity.pdbx_description
1 polymer ?
#
loop_
_entity_poly.entity_id
_entity_poly.type
_entity_poly.pdbx_seq_one_letter_code
_entity_poly.pdbx_strand_id
1 'polypeptide(L)'
;MLHEAFIFFSLSLIASSCRVAFETPNEEASPADLDVIFSDSHEGLDLAERSGKYHHYDGCVYEEKPARLFDRKSELLSILLPPPSEWTPKIAAIVEDASRVGLAEHLYVDDFHGGMNRSEAFASYRFTAILLREIEERLLPQVLLDCFAHHTVPIVDAGAADRISSASRFMGLAMVKAIDLSPSGALDLLHAYTKDAWEVQKSAMRLTQEWLHLRYRYPVERERYIASACRGQSAYEAVVTVFTRRGAFERRMTIRQSWVRALKGTNVPHHFIIAGADAEVEELGLLRREGSIFHDIIVLRDVPEEYPVGRKGLATIKWVSSAYPNASWWIKCDDDVYLRPAAVLDRLDRIQPVGYYWGSFDRSGTAESAVDRRLLPNKESVLPPYARGSLVAISMDLVLDIAELADECVQGSLSPWVLCTGLIQLPIEDASYGYYMYQLRRSYTIGDVDEDLFSMVPKCCTELTHPGECWSPLTPQVAVVHHLNDSQMACMWEADVLGGLYEGPPPPNLLTPRRASMSAHGKMPSLCGCV
;
A
#
# COMPACT_ATOMS: atom_id res chain seq x y z
N MET A 1 -0.42 -29.51 42.65
CA MET A 1 -1.00 -30.54 41.75
C MET A 1 -2.49 -30.25 41.54
N LEU A 2 -2.75 -29.07 40.99
CA LEU A 2 -4.06 -28.51 40.64
C LEU A 2 -3.75 -27.60 39.45
N HIS A 3 -4.10 -28.01 38.24
CA HIS A 3 -4.29 -27.18 37.04
C HIS A 3 -4.40 -28.14 35.84
N GLU A 4 -5.61 -28.61 35.57
CA GLU A 4 -6.02 -29.16 34.26
C GLU A 4 -7.50 -29.53 34.37
N ALA A 5 -8.36 -28.54 34.09
CA ALA A 5 -9.77 -28.69 33.73
C ALA A 5 -10.45 -27.35 34.00
N PHE A 6 -10.36 -26.40 33.08
CA PHE A 6 -11.40 -25.41 32.82
C PHE A 6 -10.98 -24.64 31.56
N ILE A 7 -11.94 -24.40 30.66
CA ILE A 7 -11.86 -23.71 29.36
C ILE A 7 -11.60 -24.64 28.16
N PHE A 8 -12.63 -25.40 27.77
CA PHE A 8 -12.82 -25.84 26.37
C PHE A 8 -14.29 -25.82 25.93
N PHE A 9 -15.11 -24.97 26.56
CA PHE A 9 -16.47 -24.71 26.14
C PHE A 9 -16.70 -23.19 26.07
N SER A 10 -16.41 -22.60 24.91
CA SER A 10 -17.02 -21.37 24.35
C SER A 10 -16.16 -20.77 23.23
N LEU A 11 -15.83 -21.55 22.19
CA LEU A 11 -15.18 -21.04 20.96
C LEU A 11 -15.95 -21.47 19.70
N SER A 12 -17.27 -21.62 19.80
CA SER A 12 -18.12 -22.08 18.68
C SER A 12 -19.13 -21.04 18.16
N LEU A 13 -19.02 -19.76 18.55
CA LEU A 13 -20.06 -18.77 18.19
C LEU A 13 -19.58 -17.38 17.72
N ILE A 14 -18.27 -17.16 17.47
CA ILE A 14 -17.78 -15.88 16.90
C ILE A 14 -16.68 -16.13 15.84
N ALA A 15 -16.87 -17.11 14.97
CA ALA A 15 -15.93 -17.42 13.88
C ALA A 15 -16.65 -17.98 12.63
N SER A 16 -17.77 -17.39 12.23
CA SER A 16 -18.59 -17.94 11.14
C SER A 16 -18.18 -17.55 9.72
N SER A 17 -16.93 -17.14 9.46
CA SER A 17 -16.56 -16.83 8.06
C SER A 17 -15.10 -17.02 7.63
N CYS A 18 -14.19 -17.56 8.45
CA CYS A 18 -12.86 -17.94 7.94
C CYS A 18 -12.23 -19.05 8.79
N ARG A 19 -12.05 -20.26 8.23
CA ARG A 19 -11.29 -21.36 8.87
C ARG A 19 -9.91 -21.47 8.21
N VAL A 20 -8.93 -20.79 8.78
CA VAL A 20 -7.54 -20.75 8.30
C VAL A 20 -6.63 -21.34 9.38
N ALA A 21 -5.68 -22.19 9.00
CA ALA A 21 -4.61 -22.64 9.88
C ALA A 21 -3.23 -22.25 9.33
N PHE A 22 -2.30 -22.03 10.26
CA PHE A 22 -0.90 -21.80 10.00
C PHE A 22 -0.17 -22.94 10.74
N GLU A 23 0.65 -23.71 10.03
CA GLU A 23 1.35 -24.83 10.64
C GLU A 23 2.74 -24.38 11.08
N THR A 24 3.01 -24.43 12.38
CA THR A 24 4.39 -24.61 12.86
C THR A 24 4.63 -26.12 12.98
N PRO A 25 5.88 -26.60 12.83
CA PRO A 25 6.19 -28.04 12.75
C PRO A 25 5.82 -28.91 13.98
N ASN A 26 5.05 -28.40 14.96
CA ASN A 26 4.73 -29.10 16.20
C ASN A 26 3.25 -29.13 16.63
N GLU A 27 2.27 -28.68 15.82
CA GLU A 27 0.84 -28.75 16.22
C GLU A 27 -0.04 -29.61 15.28
N GLU A 28 -0.64 -30.66 15.85
CA GLU A 28 -1.60 -31.56 15.20
C GLU A 28 -3.00 -30.90 15.09
N ALA A 29 -3.20 -29.98 14.16
CA ALA A 29 -4.54 -29.53 13.79
C ALA A 29 -5.23 -30.58 12.89
N SER A 30 -6.52 -30.88 13.13
CA SER A 30 -7.30 -31.80 12.30
C SER A 30 -7.57 -31.17 10.90
N PRO A 31 -7.00 -31.69 9.80
CA PRO A 31 -6.96 -31.00 8.50
C PRO A 31 -8.30 -30.90 7.74
N ALA A 32 -9.32 -31.66 8.15
CA ALA A 32 -10.54 -31.85 7.36
C ALA A 32 -11.49 -30.64 7.31
N ASP A 33 -11.23 -29.60 8.09
CA ASP A 33 -12.14 -28.45 8.27
C ASP A 33 -11.55 -27.08 7.84
N LEU A 34 -10.39 -27.08 7.18
CA LEU A 34 -9.65 -25.87 6.82
C LEU A 34 -9.89 -25.47 5.35
N ASP A 35 -10.09 -24.17 5.10
CA ASP A 35 -10.33 -23.64 3.74
C ASP A 35 -9.01 -23.31 3.00
N VAL A 36 -7.94 -22.98 3.72
CA VAL A 36 -6.60 -22.61 3.19
C VAL A 36 -5.50 -22.89 4.24
N ILE A 37 -4.35 -23.41 3.81
CA ILE A 37 -3.14 -23.59 4.65
C ILE A 37 -2.02 -22.67 4.17
N PHE A 38 -1.38 -21.96 5.09
CA PHE A 38 -0.14 -21.20 4.85
C PHE A 38 1.00 -21.81 5.67
N SER A 39 2.13 -22.11 5.03
CA SER A 39 3.31 -22.65 5.69
C SER A 39 4.59 -22.07 5.10
N ASP A 40 5.57 -21.81 5.96
CA ASP A 40 6.97 -21.56 5.60
C ASP A 40 7.81 -22.85 5.61
N SER A 41 7.19 -24.01 5.85
CA SER A 41 7.80 -25.32 5.85
C SER A 41 7.45 -26.11 4.59
N HIS A 42 8.45 -26.74 3.97
CA HIS A 42 8.22 -27.74 2.91
C HIS A 42 7.48 -28.98 3.41
N GLU A 43 7.45 -29.24 4.73
CA GLU A 43 6.80 -30.42 5.33
C GLU A 43 5.26 -30.33 5.31
N GLY A 44 4.68 -29.12 5.18
CA GLY A 44 3.23 -28.90 5.10
C GLY A 44 2.58 -29.24 3.75
N LEU A 45 3.39 -29.61 2.74
CA LEU A 45 2.94 -29.99 1.39
C LEU A 45 2.02 -31.22 1.39
N ASP A 46 2.25 -32.19 2.28
CA ASP A 46 1.41 -33.40 2.37
C ASP A 46 0.04 -33.11 3.03
N LEU A 47 -0.05 -32.07 3.85
CA LEU A 47 -1.31 -31.61 4.46
C LEU A 47 -2.18 -30.88 3.44
N ALA A 48 -1.55 -30.03 2.63
CA ALA A 48 -2.16 -29.24 1.57
C ALA A 48 -2.95 -30.05 0.53
N GLU A 49 -2.41 -31.19 0.13
CA GLU A 49 -3.05 -32.10 -0.81
C GLU A 49 -4.38 -32.67 -0.28
N ARG A 50 -4.59 -32.63 1.04
CA ARG A 50 -5.78 -33.20 1.72
C ARG A 50 -6.87 -32.18 2.02
N SER A 51 -6.53 -30.91 2.22
CA SER A 51 -7.47 -29.85 2.65
C SER A 51 -7.84 -28.85 1.55
N GLY A 52 -7.08 -28.80 0.44
CA GLY A 52 -7.24 -27.77 -0.58
C GLY A 52 -6.57 -26.43 -0.20
N LYS A 53 -6.16 -25.69 -1.25
CA LYS A 53 -5.42 -24.40 -1.30
C LYS A 53 -4.26 -24.26 -0.29
N TYR A 54 -3.04 -24.23 -0.83
CA TYR A 54 -1.81 -24.16 -0.07
C TYR A 54 -0.85 -23.08 -0.56
N HIS A 55 -0.18 -22.45 0.41
CA HIS A 55 0.82 -21.42 0.20
C HIS A 55 2.10 -21.82 0.89
N HIS A 56 3.09 -22.20 0.08
CA HIS A 56 4.46 -22.39 0.53
C HIS A 56 5.22 -21.06 0.43
N TYR A 57 5.99 -20.74 1.45
CA TYR A 57 6.88 -19.60 1.45
C TYR A 57 8.31 -20.06 1.77
N ASP A 58 9.12 -20.26 0.73
CA ASP A 58 10.56 -20.41 0.94
C ASP A 58 11.14 -19.06 1.35
N GLY A 59 11.84 -19.04 2.48
CA GLY A 59 12.48 -17.85 3.06
C GLY A 59 13.45 -17.18 2.10
N CYS A 60 12.93 -16.38 1.16
CA CYS A 60 13.71 -15.65 0.17
C CYS A 60 14.68 -14.73 0.91
N VAL A 61 15.95 -15.11 0.94
CA VAL A 61 17.03 -14.26 1.43
C VAL A 61 17.35 -13.26 0.32
N TYR A 62 16.81 -12.05 0.44
CA TYR A 62 17.13 -10.96 -0.49
C TYR A 62 18.54 -10.42 -0.20
N GLU A 63 19.47 -10.60 -1.15
CA GLU A 63 20.82 -10.04 -1.03
C GLU A 63 20.79 -8.50 -1.10
N GLU A 64 21.61 -7.85 -0.27
CA GLU A 64 21.47 -6.44 0.12
C GLU A 64 21.78 -5.39 -0.97
N LYS A 65 22.06 -5.75 -2.25
CA LYS A 65 22.35 -4.76 -3.33
C LYS A 65 21.81 -5.12 -4.73
N PRO A 66 20.49 -5.09 -4.94
CA PRO A 66 19.84 -5.56 -6.16
C PRO A 66 20.28 -4.94 -7.49
N ALA A 67 20.49 -3.62 -7.51
CA ALA A 67 20.75 -2.90 -8.75
C ALA A 67 22.03 -3.37 -9.45
N ARG A 68 23.05 -3.80 -8.69
CA ARG A 68 24.29 -4.32 -9.26
C ARG A 68 24.17 -5.76 -9.74
N LEU A 69 23.25 -6.54 -9.19
CA LEU A 69 23.04 -7.92 -9.59
C LEU A 69 22.40 -7.99 -10.97
N PHE A 70 21.39 -7.15 -11.22
CA PHE A 70 20.74 -7.06 -12.54
C PHE A 70 21.73 -6.74 -13.66
N ASP A 71 22.58 -5.72 -13.48
CA ASP A 71 23.56 -5.30 -14.50
C ASP A 71 24.68 -6.32 -14.73
N ARG A 72 24.92 -7.23 -13.77
CA ARG A 72 25.96 -8.29 -13.85
C ARG A 72 25.50 -9.54 -14.59
N LYS A 73 24.20 -9.69 -14.84
CA LYS A 73 23.64 -10.84 -15.56
C LYS A 73 24.19 -10.87 -16.99
N SER A 74 24.78 -12.00 -17.36
CA SER A 74 25.47 -12.20 -18.64
C SER A 74 24.50 -12.46 -19.78
N GLU A 75 23.36 -13.09 -19.47
CA GLU A 75 22.38 -13.49 -20.47
C GLU A 75 21.17 -12.55 -20.51
N LEU A 76 20.59 -12.39 -21.69
CA LEU A 76 19.45 -11.50 -21.89
C LEU A 76 18.14 -12.17 -21.49
N LEU A 77 17.82 -13.33 -22.07
CA LEU A 77 16.49 -13.94 -22.02
C LEU A 77 16.60 -15.45 -21.83
N SER A 78 15.87 -15.97 -20.85
CA SER A 78 15.52 -17.39 -20.74
C SER A 78 14.02 -17.60 -20.94
N ILE A 79 13.63 -18.85 -21.13
CA ILE A 79 12.23 -19.25 -21.25
C ILE A 79 11.98 -20.37 -20.26
N LEU A 80 11.02 -20.17 -19.36
CA LEU A 80 10.58 -21.18 -18.40
C LEU A 80 9.23 -21.74 -18.83
N LEU A 81 9.25 -23.01 -19.24
CA LEU A 81 8.10 -23.77 -19.69
C LEU A 81 7.45 -24.50 -18.50
N PRO A 82 6.13 -24.75 -18.53
CA PRO A 82 5.53 -25.69 -17.60
C PRO A 82 6.03 -27.13 -17.89
N PRO A 83 5.76 -28.09 -17.00
CA PRO A 83 6.17 -29.47 -17.20
C PRO A 83 5.59 -30.07 -18.50
N PRO A 84 6.27 -31.06 -19.12
CA PRO A 84 5.86 -31.65 -20.39
C PRO A 84 4.44 -32.21 -20.40
N SER A 85 3.93 -32.63 -19.25
CA SER A 85 2.54 -33.08 -19.08
C SER A 85 1.49 -32.01 -19.39
N GLU A 86 1.88 -30.74 -19.35
CA GLU A 86 1.00 -29.58 -19.59
C GLU A 86 1.21 -28.96 -20.99
N TRP A 87 2.05 -29.55 -21.83
CA TRP A 87 2.38 -28.98 -23.13
C TRP A 87 1.19 -29.05 -24.09
N THR A 88 0.71 -27.87 -24.47
CA THR A 88 -0.27 -27.69 -25.54
C THR A 88 0.43 -27.51 -26.89
N PRO A 89 -0.28 -27.59 -28.03
CA PRO A 89 0.30 -27.26 -29.33
C PRO A 89 0.92 -25.85 -29.37
N LYS A 90 0.38 -24.89 -28.61
CA LYS A 90 0.94 -23.54 -28.47
C LYS A 90 2.32 -23.57 -27.80
N ILE A 91 2.50 -24.39 -26.75
CA ILE A 91 3.78 -24.53 -26.05
C ILE A 91 4.80 -25.27 -26.92
N ALA A 92 4.37 -26.31 -27.64
CA ALA A 92 5.24 -27.01 -28.60
C ALA A 92 5.76 -26.05 -29.69
N ALA A 93 4.91 -25.15 -30.20
CA ALA A 93 5.30 -24.13 -31.16
C ALA A 93 6.30 -23.12 -30.56
N ILE A 94 6.20 -22.80 -29.28
CA ILE A 94 7.18 -21.96 -28.56
C ILE A 94 8.54 -22.64 -28.48
N VAL A 95 8.59 -23.96 -28.22
CA VAL A 95 9.85 -24.72 -28.21
C VAL A 95 10.51 -24.76 -29.59
N GLU A 96 9.71 -24.94 -30.65
CA GLU A 96 10.19 -24.89 -32.03
C GLU A 96 10.71 -23.49 -32.38
N ASP A 97 9.97 -22.44 -32.01
CA ASP A 97 10.39 -21.06 -32.23
C ASP A 97 11.70 -20.73 -31.51
N ALA A 98 11.83 -21.14 -30.25
CA ALA A 98 13.07 -20.97 -29.47
C ALA A 98 14.26 -21.61 -30.19
N SER A 99 14.07 -22.81 -30.75
CA SER A 99 15.11 -23.47 -31.55
C SER A 99 15.48 -22.67 -32.81
N ARG A 100 14.48 -22.10 -33.48
CA ARG A 100 14.67 -21.29 -34.70
C ARG A 100 15.43 -19.99 -34.42
N VAL A 101 15.19 -19.34 -33.28
CA VAL A 101 15.86 -18.08 -32.91
C VAL A 101 17.14 -18.27 -32.09
N GLY A 102 17.63 -19.50 -31.96
CA GLY A 102 18.87 -19.79 -31.25
C GLY A 102 18.76 -19.73 -29.72
N LEU A 103 17.56 -19.88 -29.17
CA LEU A 103 17.29 -19.92 -27.73
C LEU A 103 17.08 -21.34 -27.16
N ALA A 104 17.42 -22.38 -27.92
CA ALA A 104 17.23 -23.78 -27.50
C ALA A 104 17.94 -24.12 -26.17
N GLU A 105 19.14 -23.57 -25.95
CA GLU A 105 19.93 -23.78 -24.72
C GLU A 105 19.47 -22.93 -23.53
N HIS A 106 18.53 -22.01 -23.76
CA HIS A 106 17.96 -21.12 -22.76
C HIS A 106 16.52 -21.51 -22.37
N LEU A 107 16.09 -22.72 -22.77
CA LEU A 107 14.82 -23.32 -22.38
C LEU A 107 14.99 -24.12 -21.09
N TYR A 108 14.13 -23.82 -20.13
CA TYR A 108 14.05 -24.49 -18.85
C TYR A 108 12.63 -25.02 -18.66
N VAL A 109 12.50 -26.08 -17.87
CA VAL A 109 11.22 -26.68 -17.53
C VAL A 109 11.01 -26.55 -16.02
N ASP A 110 9.89 -25.97 -15.63
CA ASP A 110 9.49 -25.89 -14.23
C ASP A 110 9.06 -27.28 -13.73
N ASP A 111 9.78 -27.79 -12.74
CA ASP A 111 9.51 -29.09 -12.11
C ASP A 111 8.68 -28.97 -10.82
N PHE A 112 8.17 -27.76 -10.52
CA PHE A 112 7.39 -27.39 -9.33
C PHE A 112 8.10 -27.55 -7.98
N HIS A 113 9.23 -28.25 -7.91
CA HIS A 113 9.95 -28.55 -6.67
C HIS A 113 11.08 -27.54 -6.37
N GLY A 114 11.11 -26.39 -7.06
CA GLY A 114 11.86 -25.20 -6.64
C GLY A 114 13.39 -25.29 -6.63
N GLY A 115 13.99 -26.43 -6.97
CA GLY A 115 15.40 -26.68 -6.66
C GLY A 115 16.41 -26.10 -7.65
N MET A 116 16.50 -26.66 -8.87
CA MET A 116 17.60 -26.37 -9.80
C MET A 116 17.14 -25.61 -11.05
N ASN A 117 16.06 -26.05 -11.69
CA ASN A 117 15.66 -25.52 -12.99
C ASN A 117 15.26 -24.04 -12.94
N ARG A 118 14.55 -23.60 -11.89
CA ARG A 118 14.20 -22.18 -11.68
C ARG A 118 15.44 -21.33 -11.41
N SER A 119 16.36 -21.83 -10.60
CA SER A 119 17.60 -21.10 -10.30
C SER A 119 18.44 -20.90 -11.55
N GLU A 120 18.62 -21.95 -12.35
CA GLU A 120 19.32 -21.87 -13.64
C GLU A 120 18.60 -20.94 -14.62
N ALA A 121 17.27 -20.99 -14.68
CA ALA A 121 16.47 -20.13 -15.54
C ALA A 121 16.59 -18.64 -15.20
N PHE A 122 16.86 -18.28 -13.95
CA PHE A 122 16.82 -16.87 -13.52
C PHE A 122 18.21 -16.30 -13.22
N ALA A 123 19.10 -17.06 -12.57
CA ALA A 123 20.33 -16.53 -11.96
C ALA A 123 21.18 -15.71 -12.94
N SER A 124 21.38 -16.21 -14.16
CA SER A 124 22.21 -15.56 -15.19
C SER A 124 21.45 -14.62 -16.13
N TYR A 125 20.12 -14.59 -16.06
CA TYR A 125 19.25 -13.97 -17.08
C TYR A 125 18.57 -12.72 -16.58
N ARG A 126 18.63 -11.64 -17.38
CA ARG A 126 17.96 -10.36 -17.08
C ARG A 126 16.45 -10.47 -17.18
N PHE A 127 15.97 -11.21 -18.16
CA PHE A 127 14.56 -11.45 -18.40
C PHE A 127 14.29 -12.95 -18.48
N THR A 128 13.09 -13.35 -18.06
CA THR A 128 12.59 -14.71 -18.29
C THR A 128 11.16 -14.67 -18.79
N ALA A 129 10.90 -15.26 -19.95
CA ALA A 129 9.55 -15.52 -20.41
C ALA A 129 8.98 -16.69 -19.61
N ILE A 130 7.98 -16.43 -18.77
CA ILE A 130 7.37 -17.43 -17.90
C ILE A 130 6.00 -17.79 -18.45
N LEU A 131 5.87 -19.02 -18.93
CA LEU A 131 4.60 -19.56 -19.38
C LEU A 131 3.80 -20.04 -18.17
N LEU A 132 3.12 -19.11 -17.52
CA LEU A 132 2.27 -19.39 -16.37
C LEU A 132 1.07 -20.24 -16.77
N ARG A 133 0.70 -21.18 -15.90
CA ARG A 133 -0.63 -21.83 -15.92
C ARG A 133 -1.72 -20.77 -15.73
N GLU A 134 -2.97 -21.14 -16.00
CA GLU A 134 -4.11 -20.32 -15.57
C GLU A 134 -3.94 -19.91 -14.10
N ILE A 135 -3.76 -18.61 -13.90
CA ILE A 135 -3.53 -18.01 -12.58
C ILE A 135 -4.89 -17.93 -11.91
N GLU A 136 -5.05 -18.66 -10.80
CA GLU A 136 -6.18 -18.44 -9.91
C GLU A 136 -6.16 -17.00 -9.41
N GLU A 137 -7.30 -16.32 -9.52
CA GLU A 137 -7.45 -14.95 -9.07
C GLU A 137 -7.03 -14.86 -7.59
N ARG A 138 -6.13 -13.91 -7.29
CA ARG A 138 -5.62 -13.51 -5.95
C ARG A 138 -4.42 -14.28 -5.39
N LEU A 139 -3.90 -15.29 -6.06
CA LEU A 139 -2.70 -16.00 -5.61
C LEU A 139 -1.47 -15.61 -6.43
N LEU A 140 -0.35 -15.36 -5.74
CA LEU A 140 0.91 -15.09 -6.40
C LEU A 140 1.61 -16.40 -6.74
N PRO A 141 1.90 -16.66 -8.03
CA PRO A 141 2.65 -17.85 -8.41
C PRO A 141 4.05 -17.83 -7.77
N GLN A 142 4.46 -18.91 -7.11
CA GLN A 142 5.79 -19.05 -6.50
C GLN A 142 6.91 -18.78 -7.50
N VAL A 143 6.75 -19.22 -8.75
CA VAL A 143 7.69 -18.97 -9.83
C VAL A 143 7.98 -17.48 -10.08
N LEU A 144 7.02 -16.58 -9.83
CA LEU A 144 7.27 -15.14 -9.91
C LEU A 144 8.06 -14.64 -8.72
N LEU A 145 7.80 -15.17 -7.51
CA LEU A 145 8.56 -14.82 -6.31
C LEU A 145 10.02 -15.24 -6.49
N ASP A 146 10.26 -16.46 -6.98
CA ASP A 146 11.60 -16.98 -7.29
C ASP A 146 12.31 -16.12 -8.35
N CYS A 147 11.59 -15.73 -9.40
CA CYS A 147 12.11 -14.86 -10.46
C CYS A 147 12.54 -13.49 -9.90
N PHE A 148 11.70 -12.87 -9.06
CA PHE A 148 12.00 -11.60 -8.41
C PHE A 148 13.15 -11.74 -7.40
N ALA A 149 13.23 -12.83 -6.64
CA ALA A 149 14.35 -13.10 -5.73
C ALA A 149 15.69 -13.20 -6.47
N HIS A 150 15.69 -13.76 -7.68
CA HIS A 150 16.86 -13.82 -8.56
C HIS A 150 17.11 -12.55 -9.37
N HIS A 151 16.42 -11.45 -9.06
CA HIS A 151 16.60 -10.17 -9.74
C HIS A 151 16.30 -10.24 -11.23
N THR A 152 15.40 -11.13 -11.64
CA THR A 152 15.07 -11.35 -13.04
C THR A 152 13.70 -10.78 -13.33
N VAL A 153 13.58 -10.06 -14.45
CA VAL A 153 12.32 -9.45 -14.87
C VAL A 153 11.47 -10.49 -15.59
N PRO A 154 10.31 -10.89 -15.04
CA PRO A 154 9.42 -11.81 -15.73
C PRO A 154 8.75 -11.13 -16.92
N ILE A 155 8.74 -11.82 -18.06
CA ILE A 155 7.89 -11.52 -19.21
C ILE A 155 6.74 -12.51 -19.15
N VAL A 156 5.50 -12.01 -19.12
CA VAL A 156 4.30 -12.83 -18.97
C VAL A 156 3.24 -12.43 -19.99
N ASP A 157 2.31 -13.33 -20.26
CA ASP A 157 1.14 -13.06 -21.08
C ASP A 157 0.34 -11.86 -20.50
N ALA A 158 -0.16 -10.98 -21.37
CA ALA A 158 -0.87 -9.77 -20.95
C ALA A 158 -2.08 -10.08 -20.03
N GLY A 159 -2.85 -11.13 -20.31
CA GLY A 159 -3.98 -11.53 -19.48
C GLY A 159 -3.54 -12.08 -18.12
N ALA A 160 -2.42 -12.79 -18.06
CA ALA A 160 -1.80 -13.20 -16.81
C ALA A 160 -1.33 -11.99 -15.99
N ALA A 161 -0.67 -11.02 -16.63
CA ALA A 161 -0.18 -9.81 -15.99
C ALA A 161 -1.31 -8.99 -15.37
N ASP A 162 -2.46 -8.89 -16.04
CA ASP A 162 -3.62 -8.16 -15.52
C ASP A 162 -4.23 -8.85 -14.30
N ARG A 163 -4.30 -10.19 -14.29
CA ARG A 163 -4.72 -10.94 -13.10
C ARG A 163 -3.75 -10.78 -11.94
N ILE A 164 -2.45 -10.83 -12.17
CA ILE A 164 -1.43 -10.60 -11.11
C ILE A 164 -1.51 -9.16 -10.60
N SER A 165 -1.76 -8.20 -11.48
CA SER A 165 -1.93 -6.79 -11.11
C SER A 165 -3.13 -6.55 -10.18
N SER A 166 -4.10 -7.48 -10.14
CA SER A 166 -5.21 -7.46 -9.19
C SER A 166 -4.83 -7.91 -7.77
N ALA A 167 -3.71 -8.62 -7.63
CA ALA A 167 -3.16 -9.04 -6.34
C ALA A 167 -2.15 -8.02 -5.77
N SER A 168 -1.34 -7.39 -6.63
CA SER A 168 -0.51 -6.23 -6.28
C SER A 168 -0.14 -5.44 -7.54
N ARG A 169 -0.22 -4.11 -7.45
CA ARG A 169 0.16 -3.19 -8.52
C ARG A 169 1.68 -3.03 -8.63
N PHE A 170 2.43 -3.15 -7.52
CA PHE A 170 3.89 -3.23 -7.56
C PHE A 170 4.37 -4.34 -8.49
N MET A 171 3.82 -5.55 -8.32
CA MET A 171 4.14 -6.67 -9.22
C MET A 171 3.76 -6.35 -10.66
N GLY A 172 2.57 -5.79 -10.89
CA GLY A 172 2.13 -5.36 -12.21
C GLY A 172 3.15 -4.48 -12.95
N LEU A 173 3.86 -3.60 -12.23
CA LEU A 173 4.89 -2.72 -12.78
C LEU A 173 6.25 -3.40 -12.97
N ALA A 174 6.58 -4.40 -12.16
CA ALA A 174 7.85 -5.12 -12.24
C ALA A 174 7.89 -6.23 -13.29
N MET A 175 6.76 -6.49 -13.98
CA MET A 175 6.68 -7.46 -15.08
C MET A 175 6.61 -6.77 -16.43
N VAL A 176 7.07 -7.46 -17.47
CA VAL A 176 6.84 -7.07 -18.87
C VAL A 176 5.62 -7.80 -19.40
N LYS A 177 4.64 -7.06 -19.89
CA LYS A 177 3.41 -7.60 -20.49
C LYS A 177 3.65 -7.88 -21.97
N ALA A 178 3.57 -9.15 -22.37
CA ALA A 178 3.68 -9.56 -23.77
C ALA A 178 2.30 -9.94 -24.34
N ILE A 179 1.96 -9.39 -25.50
CA ILE A 179 0.78 -9.81 -26.27
C ILE A 179 1.05 -11.16 -26.95
N ASP A 180 2.28 -11.35 -27.43
CA ASP A 180 2.79 -12.63 -27.92
C ASP A 180 3.99 -13.04 -27.07
N LEU A 181 3.81 -14.08 -26.26
CA LEU A 181 4.86 -14.63 -25.39
C LEU A 181 5.72 -15.66 -26.14
N SER A 182 5.77 -15.61 -27.47
CA SER A 182 6.73 -16.39 -28.25
C SER A 182 8.17 -15.90 -28.02
N PRO A 183 9.18 -16.77 -28.18
CA PRO A 183 10.59 -16.39 -28.10
C PRO A 183 10.95 -15.23 -29.04
N SER A 184 10.47 -15.27 -30.29
CA SER A 184 10.63 -14.18 -31.24
C SER A 184 9.97 -12.89 -30.76
N GLY A 185 8.71 -12.97 -30.31
CA GLY A 185 7.96 -11.82 -29.80
C GLY A 185 8.61 -11.18 -28.57
N ALA A 186 9.15 -12.00 -27.67
CA ALA A 186 9.91 -11.53 -26.51
C ALA A 186 11.20 -10.82 -26.91
N LEU A 187 11.96 -11.36 -27.88
CA LEU A 187 13.18 -10.69 -28.39
C LEU A 187 12.84 -9.36 -29.08
N ASP A 188 11.80 -9.32 -29.91
CA ASP A 188 11.35 -8.09 -30.57
C ASP A 188 10.93 -7.03 -29.56
N LEU A 189 10.20 -7.44 -28.52
CA LEU A 189 9.82 -6.56 -27.41
C LEU A 189 11.05 -6.00 -26.68
N LEU A 190 12.04 -6.84 -26.38
CA LEU A 190 13.27 -6.42 -25.72
C LEU A 190 14.17 -5.56 -26.62
N HIS A 191 14.16 -5.75 -27.93
CA HIS A 191 14.85 -4.84 -28.87
C HIS A 191 14.21 -3.46 -28.92
N ALA A 192 12.90 -3.36 -28.68
CA ALA A 192 12.19 -2.09 -28.60
C ALA A 192 12.38 -1.36 -27.25
N TYR A 193 12.98 -2.00 -26.23
CA TYR A 193 13.23 -1.39 -24.93
C TYR A 193 14.25 -0.26 -25.04
N THR A 194 13.80 0.96 -24.77
CA THR A 194 14.69 2.11 -24.66
C THR A 194 15.50 2.06 -23.36
N LYS A 195 16.58 2.83 -23.28
CA LYS A 195 17.35 2.99 -22.03
C LYS A 195 16.46 3.44 -20.87
N ASP A 196 15.54 4.37 -21.12
CA ASP A 196 14.65 4.90 -20.09
C ASP A 196 13.65 3.83 -19.61
N ALA A 197 13.09 3.03 -20.53
CA ALA A 197 12.25 1.90 -20.17
C ALA A 197 13.00 0.88 -19.29
N TRP A 198 14.30 0.71 -19.55
CA TRP A 198 15.18 -0.14 -18.77
C TRP A 198 15.40 0.36 -17.33
N GLU A 199 15.61 1.68 -17.15
CA GLU A 199 15.73 2.27 -15.82
C GLU A 199 14.42 2.20 -15.03
N VAL A 200 13.28 2.43 -15.69
CA VAL A 200 11.95 2.27 -15.07
C VAL A 200 11.76 0.82 -14.61
N GLN A 201 12.11 -0.16 -15.44
CA GLN A 201 11.98 -1.58 -15.08
C GLN A 201 12.84 -1.94 -13.87
N LYS A 202 14.08 -1.44 -13.80
CA LYS A 202 14.98 -1.67 -12.66
C LYS A 202 14.42 -1.08 -11.37
N SER A 203 13.86 0.12 -11.42
CA SER A 203 13.22 0.75 -10.25
C SER A 203 11.98 -0.01 -9.81
N ALA A 204 11.12 -0.44 -10.75
CA ALA A 204 9.93 -1.24 -10.45
C ALA A 204 10.27 -2.61 -9.84
N MET A 205 11.31 -3.27 -10.38
CA MET A 205 11.87 -4.50 -9.83
C MET A 205 12.32 -4.31 -8.38
N ARG A 206 13.13 -3.27 -8.13
CA ARG A 206 13.61 -2.94 -6.78
C ARG A 206 12.45 -2.67 -5.82
N LEU A 207 11.48 -1.85 -6.21
CA LEU A 207 10.29 -1.58 -5.40
C LEU A 207 9.49 -2.85 -5.08
N THR A 208 9.37 -3.76 -6.05
CA THR A 208 8.66 -5.04 -5.84
C THR A 208 9.42 -5.95 -4.89
N GLN A 209 10.74 -6.01 -4.99
CA GLN A 209 11.56 -6.75 -4.03
C GLN A 209 11.47 -6.14 -2.62
N GLU A 210 11.47 -4.81 -2.50
CA GLU A 210 11.23 -4.13 -1.22
C GLU A 210 9.84 -4.47 -0.67
N TRP A 211 8.81 -4.43 -1.51
CA TRP A 211 7.46 -4.83 -1.13
C TRP A 211 7.39 -6.30 -0.67
N LEU A 212 8.03 -7.23 -1.38
CA LEU A 212 8.13 -8.64 -1.01
C LEU A 212 8.88 -8.80 0.32
N HIS A 213 10.00 -8.11 0.48
CA HIS A 213 10.77 -8.09 1.71
C HIS A 213 9.88 -7.63 2.87
N LEU A 214 9.22 -6.48 2.76
CA LEU A 214 8.33 -5.97 3.81
C LEU A 214 7.17 -6.92 4.13
N ARG A 215 6.66 -7.60 3.11
CA ARG A 215 5.56 -8.54 3.25
C ARG A 215 5.95 -9.87 3.89
N TYR A 216 7.19 -10.30 3.73
CA TYR A 216 7.58 -11.66 4.04
C TYR A 216 8.97 -11.82 4.71
N ARG A 217 9.57 -10.72 5.19
CA ARG A 217 10.90 -10.70 5.81
C ARG A 217 11.02 -11.57 7.05
N TYR A 218 9.96 -11.64 7.84
CA TYR A 218 9.93 -12.43 9.07
C TYR A 218 8.96 -13.60 8.92
N PRO A 219 9.28 -14.77 9.51
CA PRO A 219 8.34 -15.85 9.66
C PRO A 219 7.03 -15.31 10.20
N VAL A 220 5.93 -15.82 9.68
CA VAL A 220 4.61 -15.31 10.00
C VAL A 220 4.25 -15.75 11.42
N GLU A 221 4.72 -15.03 12.45
CA GLU A 221 4.27 -15.20 13.84
C GLU A 221 2.83 -14.65 14.02
N ARG A 222 1.91 -14.95 13.09
CA ARG A 222 0.54 -14.43 13.08
C ARG A 222 -0.32 -14.95 14.21
N GLU A 223 0.02 -16.10 14.79
CA GLU A 223 -0.79 -16.75 15.82
C GLU A 223 -1.01 -15.85 17.04
N ARG A 224 0.02 -15.08 17.46
CA ARG A 224 -0.12 -14.15 18.60
C ARG A 224 -1.01 -12.95 18.28
N TYR A 225 -0.97 -12.43 17.05
CA TYR A 225 -1.66 -11.22 16.65
C TYR A 225 -3.12 -11.47 16.22
N ILE A 226 -3.40 -12.58 15.56
CA ILE A 226 -4.79 -12.99 15.29
C ILE A 226 -5.49 -13.31 16.61
N ALA A 227 -4.80 -14.00 17.53
CA ALA A 227 -5.35 -14.28 18.86
C ALA A 227 -5.56 -13.02 19.72
N SER A 228 -4.88 -11.90 19.47
CA SER A 228 -5.16 -10.61 20.13
C SER A 228 -6.24 -9.80 19.40
N ALA A 229 -6.30 -9.85 18.07
CA ALA A 229 -7.35 -9.23 17.26
C ALA A 229 -8.74 -9.85 17.48
N CYS A 230 -8.80 -11.13 17.87
CA CYS A 230 -10.04 -11.78 18.31
C CYS A 230 -10.42 -11.46 19.77
N ARG A 231 -9.55 -10.79 20.54
CA ARG A 231 -9.79 -10.43 21.95
C ARG A 231 -10.28 -8.98 22.05
N GLY A 232 -11.54 -8.76 21.68
CA GLY A 232 -12.30 -7.57 22.08
C GLY A 232 -13.07 -6.92 20.94
N GLN A 233 -14.28 -6.42 21.25
CA GLN A 233 -14.94 -5.47 20.37
C GLN A 233 -14.11 -4.18 20.39
N SER A 234 -13.62 -3.78 19.21
CA SER A 234 -12.95 -2.50 19.05
C SER A 234 -13.89 -1.38 19.49
N ALA A 235 -13.40 -0.49 20.34
CA ALA A 235 -14.19 0.63 20.83
C ALA A 235 -14.44 1.69 19.74
N TYR A 236 -13.69 1.64 18.63
CA TYR A 236 -13.79 2.57 17.49
C TYR A 236 -13.41 1.83 16.21
N GLU A 237 -14.26 1.89 15.19
CA GLU A 237 -13.96 1.27 13.89
C GLU A 237 -12.68 1.87 13.28
N ALA A 238 -12.55 3.18 13.34
CA ALA A 238 -11.36 3.90 12.92
C ALA A 238 -11.21 5.21 13.71
N VAL A 239 -10.03 5.81 13.70
CA VAL A 239 -9.80 7.19 14.09
C VAL A 239 -9.20 7.97 12.92
N VAL A 240 -9.86 9.07 12.55
CA VAL A 240 -9.45 9.92 11.43
C VAL A 240 -8.64 11.11 11.95
N THR A 241 -7.46 11.35 11.40
CA THR A 241 -6.66 12.54 11.69
C THR A 241 -6.43 13.34 10.41
N VAL A 242 -6.80 14.62 10.44
CA VAL A 242 -6.62 15.55 9.33
C VAL A 242 -5.43 16.45 9.62
N PHE A 243 -4.40 16.39 8.79
CA PHE A 243 -3.22 17.25 8.93
C PHE A 243 -3.54 18.64 8.37
N THR A 244 -3.37 19.66 9.22
CA THR A 244 -3.66 21.04 8.86
C THR A 244 -2.65 21.99 9.50
N ARG A 245 -2.62 23.22 9.00
CA ARG A 245 -1.76 24.30 9.50
C ARG A 245 -2.52 25.23 10.44
N ARG A 246 -1.80 25.91 11.33
CA ARG A 246 -2.36 26.86 12.32
C ARG A 246 -3.40 27.81 11.73
N GLY A 247 -3.05 28.52 10.66
CA GLY A 247 -3.89 29.52 10.01
C GLY A 247 -5.02 29.00 9.09
N ALA A 248 -5.18 27.68 8.91
CA ALA A 248 -6.17 27.12 7.99
C ALA A 248 -7.57 26.95 8.60
N PHE A 249 -8.06 27.98 9.30
CA PHE A 249 -9.39 27.95 9.92
C PHE A 249 -10.51 27.66 8.91
N GLU A 250 -10.53 28.41 7.79
CA GLU A 250 -11.55 28.23 6.73
C GLU A 250 -11.53 26.82 6.13
N ARG A 251 -10.34 26.22 6.02
CA ARG A 251 -10.19 24.85 5.52
C ARG A 251 -10.84 23.84 6.47
N ARG A 252 -10.50 23.94 7.76
CA ARG A 252 -11.11 23.10 8.80
C ARG A 252 -12.63 23.29 8.86
N MET A 253 -13.12 24.53 8.72
CA MET A 253 -14.56 24.80 8.65
C MET A 253 -15.22 24.16 7.44
N THR A 254 -14.59 24.23 6.27
CA THR A 254 -15.09 23.57 5.05
C THR A 254 -15.17 22.05 5.25
N ILE A 255 -14.16 21.44 5.85
CA ILE A 255 -14.15 20.00 6.18
C ILE A 255 -15.29 19.65 7.14
N ARG A 256 -15.44 20.39 8.25
CA ARG A 256 -16.54 20.20 9.22
C ARG A 256 -17.94 20.31 8.59
N GLN A 257 -18.08 21.17 7.59
CA GLN A 257 -19.33 21.44 6.89
C GLN A 257 -19.58 20.51 5.70
N SER A 258 -18.60 19.67 5.34
CA SER A 258 -18.65 18.71 4.24
C SER A 258 -18.57 17.27 4.77
N TRP A 259 -17.57 16.50 4.35
CA TRP A 259 -17.52 15.05 4.52
C TRP A 259 -17.45 14.59 5.98
N VAL A 260 -16.96 15.42 6.90
CA VAL A 260 -17.02 15.12 8.34
C VAL A 260 -18.46 15.00 8.85
N ARG A 261 -19.43 15.63 8.18
CA ARG A 261 -20.85 15.45 8.53
C ARG A 261 -21.29 14.00 8.40
N ALA A 262 -20.73 13.25 7.45
CA ALA A 262 -21.04 11.84 7.25
C ALA A 262 -20.46 10.93 8.35
N LEU A 263 -19.50 11.42 9.14
CA LEU A 263 -18.97 10.72 10.33
C LEU A 263 -19.82 10.97 11.59
N LYS A 264 -20.78 11.91 11.55
CA LYS A 264 -21.59 12.21 12.74
C LYS A 264 -22.51 11.03 13.07
N GLY A 265 -22.45 10.56 14.31
CA GLY A 265 -23.25 9.43 14.79
C GLY A 265 -22.64 8.06 14.47
N THR A 266 -21.49 8.02 13.78
CA THR A 266 -20.69 6.80 13.65
C THR A 266 -19.72 6.67 14.82
N ASN A 267 -19.08 5.51 14.95
CA ASN A 267 -18.05 5.27 15.96
C ASN A 267 -16.63 5.59 15.45
N VAL A 268 -16.53 6.65 14.64
CA VAL A 268 -15.29 7.07 13.96
C VAL A 268 -14.97 8.52 14.35
N PRO A 269 -14.22 8.75 15.45
CA PRO A 269 -13.77 10.09 15.81
C PRO A 269 -12.86 10.69 14.75
N HIS A 270 -12.90 12.02 14.62
CA HIS A 270 -11.99 12.78 13.77
C HIS A 270 -11.30 13.89 14.55
N HIS A 271 -10.05 14.22 14.18
CA HIS A 271 -9.26 15.27 14.81
C HIS A 271 -8.40 16.03 13.79
N PHE A 272 -8.37 17.35 13.90
CA PHE A 272 -7.41 18.21 13.23
C PHE A 272 -6.10 18.25 14.00
N ILE A 273 -5.01 17.82 13.36
CA ILE A 273 -3.68 17.79 13.95
C ILE A 273 -2.89 19.02 13.48
N ILE A 274 -2.41 19.80 14.46
CA ILE A 274 -1.73 21.07 14.22
C ILE A 274 -0.41 21.08 15.00
N ALA A 275 0.68 21.49 14.34
CA ALA A 275 1.98 21.70 14.99
C ALA A 275 1.98 23.02 15.79
N GLY A 276 2.62 23.03 16.96
CA GLY A 276 2.47 24.11 17.93
C GLY A 276 3.75 24.65 18.59
N ALA A 277 4.93 24.09 18.34
CA ALA A 277 6.15 24.47 19.07
C ALA A 277 6.62 25.90 18.80
N ASP A 278 6.42 26.38 17.58
CA ASP A 278 6.81 27.70 17.08
C ASP A 278 5.60 28.60 16.84
N ALA A 279 4.50 28.33 17.55
CA ALA A 279 3.27 29.09 17.46
C ALA A 279 3.32 30.39 18.27
N GLU A 280 2.93 31.49 17.66
CA GLU A 280 2.78 32.76 18.36
C GLU A 280 1.64 32.66 19.40
N VAL A 281 1.74 33.45 20.47
CA VAL A 281 0.74 33.44 21.56
C VAL A 281 -0.68 33.71 21.04
N GLU A 282 -0.80 34.58 20.05
CA GLU A 282 -2.08 34.92 19.41
C GLU A 282 -2.64 33.74 18.59
N GLU A 283 -1.80 33.04 17.82
CA GLU A 283 -2.19 31.85 17.06
C GLU A 283 -2.70 30.75 17.98
N LEU A 284 -1.96 30.47 19.07
CA LEU A 284 -2.39 29.53 20.10
C LEU A 284 -3.69 29.96 20.77
N GLY A 285 -3.89 31.27 20.97
CA GLY A 285 -5.13 31.83 21.48
C GLY A 285 -6.34 31.57 20.56
N LEU A 286 -6.15 31.74 19.25
CA LEU A 286 -7.17 31.44 18.24
C LEU A 286 -7.50 29.94 18.20
N LEU A 287 -6.47 29.09 18.16
CA LEU A 287 -6.64 27.63 18.16
C LEU A 287 -7.32 27.12 19.43
N ARG A 288 -6.99 27.69 20.60
CA ARG A 288 -7.69 27.36 21.87
C ARG A 288 -9.16 27.73 21.83
N ARG A 289 -9.50 28.89 21.27
CA ARG A 289 -10.91 29.30 21.10
C ARG A 289 -11.63 28.35 20.16
N GLU A 290 -11.05 28.05 19.00
CA GLU A 290 -11.62 27.09 18.05
C GLU A 290 -11.79 25.70 18.69
N GLY A 291 -10.77 25.17 19.34
CA GLY A 291 -10.80 23.87 20.01
C GLY A 291 -11.80 23.80 21.17
N SER A 292 -12.07 24.92 21.85
CA SER A 292 -13.12 24.99 22.88
C SER A 292 -14.54 24.97 22.32
N ILE A 293 -14.73 25.31 21.04
CA ILE A 293 -16.03 25.30 20.37
C ILE A 293 -16.30 23.95 19.72
N PHE A 294 -15.30 23.40 19.01
CA PHE A 294 -15.48 22.21 18.19
C PHE A 294 -14.94 20.91 18.80
N HIS A 295 -14.05 21.00 19.80
CA HIS A 295 -13.47 19.85 20.51
C HIS A 295 -12.78 18.80 19.62
N ASP A 296 -12.31 19.21 18.45
CA ASP A 296 -11.72 18.36 17.42
C ASP A 296 -10.29 18.78 17.05
N ILE A 297 -9.63 19.58 17.87
CA ILE A 297 -8.27 20.08 17.62
C ILE A 297 -7.27 19.49 18.59
N ILE A 298 -6.20 18.92 18.03
CA ILE A 298 -5.02 18.46 18.76
C ILE A 298 -3.83 19.31 18.35
N VAL A 299 -3.30 20.07 19.31
CA VAL A 299 -2.09 20.89 19.12
C VAL A 299 -0.88 20.13 19.67
N LEU A 300 0.03 19.74 18.78
CA LEU A 300 1.30 19.08 19.12
C LEU A 300 2.31 20.15 19.56
N ARG A 301 2.35 20.41 20.87
CA ARG A 301 3.09 21.55 21.46
C ARG A 301 4.60 21.49 21.27
N ASP A 302 5.17 20.31 21.09
CA ASP A 302 6.62 20.12 20.96
C ASP A 302 7.07 19.86 19.51
N VAL A 303 6.13 19.98 18.55
CA VAL A 303 6.40 19.80 17.12
C VAL A 303 6.33 21.17 16.42
N PRO A 304 7.38 21.61 15.73
CA PRO A 304 7.33 22.84 14.94
C PRO A 304 6.50 22.62 13.67
N GLU A 305 5.89 23.67 13.14
CA GLU A 305 5.30 23.60 11.80
C GLU A 305 6.44 23.52 10.78
N GLU A 306 6.51 22.41 10.06
CA GLU A 306 7.53 22.17 9.06
C GLU A 306 6.90 21.71 7.76
N TYR A 307 7.56 22.06 6.65
CA TYR A 307 7.34 21.43 5.37
C TYR A 307 8.68 20.92 4.82
N PRO A 308 8.78 19.61 4.54
CA PRO A 308 7.72 18.61 4.59
C PRO A 308 7.48 18.06 6.03
N VAL A 309 6.38 17.32 6.24
CA VAL A 309 5.64 17.21 7.52
C VAL A 309 6.05 16.00 8.41
N GLY A 310 7.32 15.57 8.36
CA GLY A 310 7.79 14.32 8.99
C GLY A 310 7.51 14.18 10.50
N ARG A 311 7.86 15.18 11.33
CA ARG A 311 7.71 15.10 12.79
C ARG A 311 6.27 15.12 13.26
N LYS A 312 5.37 15.80 12.53
CA LYS A 312 3.93 15.80 12.81
C LYS A 312 3.34 14.40 12.62
N GLY A 313 3.80 13.66 11.60
CA GLY A 313 3.47 12.24 11.39
C GLY A 313 3.73 11.38 12.62
N LEU A 314 4.99 11.32 13.07
CA LEU A 314 5.39 10.50 14.21
C LEU A 314 4.69 10.90 15.51
N ALA A 315 4.59 12.21 15.79
CA ALA A 315 3.91 12.70 16.98
C ALA A 315 2.40 12.38 16.98
N THR A 316 1.78 12.36 15.80
CA THR A 316 0.39 11.90 15.66
C THR A 316 0.27 10.42 15.98
N ILE A 317 1.14 9.57 15.44
CA ILE A 317 1.16 8.13 15.76
C ILE A 317 1.23 7.91 17.27
N LYS A 318 2.14 8.61 17.96
CA LYS A 318 2.27 8.52 19.43
C LYS A 318 0.99 8.95 20.13
N TRP A 319 0.39 10.06 19.72
CA TRP A 319 -0.86 10.52 20.31
C TRP A 319 -2.02 9.55 20.06
N VAL A 320 -2.20 9.07 18.83
CA VAL A 320 -3.25 8.10 18.44
C VAL A 320 -3.08 6.79 19.21
N SER A 321 -1.86 6.26 19.29
CA SER A 321 -1.56 5.02 20.02
C SER A 321 -1.97 5.10 21.50
N SER A 322 -1.86 6.29 22.10
CA SER A 322 -2.23 6.52 23.50
C SER A 322 -3.72 6.83 23.69
N ALA A 323 -4.32 7.61 22.78
CA ALA A 323 -5.70 8.08 22.89
C ALA A 323 -6.73 7.04 22.41
N TYR A 324 -6.34 6.23 21.42
CA TYR A 324 -7.21 5.26 20.73
C TYR A 324 -6.54 3.88 20.57
N PRO A 325 -5.95 3.28 21.64
CA PRO A 325 -5.22 2.00 21.52
C PRO A 325 -6.10 0.83 21.07
N ASN A 326 -7.42 0.94 21.23
CA ASN A 326 -8.40 -0.10 20.89
C ASN A 326 -9.18 0.19 19.60
N ALA A 327 -8.79 1.18 18.80
CA ALA A 327 -9.38 1.37 17.46
C ALA A 327 -8.93 0.23 16.52
N SER A 328 -9.65 -0.02 15.42
CA SER A 328 -9.18 -1.00 14.41
C SER A 328 -8.21 -0.37 13.42
N TRP A 329 -8.47 0.88 13.03
CA TRP A 329 -7.69 1.62 12.05
C TRP A 329 -7.33 3.03 12.53
N TRP A 330 -6.13 3.48 12.19
CA TRP A 330 -5.81 4.90 12.09
C TRP A 330 -5.86 5.32 10.63
N ILE A 331 -6.61 6.39 10.33
CA ILE A 331 -6.72 6.98 9.00
C ILE A 331 -6.15 8.40 9.05
N LYS A 332 -5.13 8.69 8.26
CA LYS A 332 -4.58 10.03 8.05
C LYS A 332 -4.95 10.56 6.67
N CYS A 333 -5.31 11.84 6.58
CA CYS A 333 -5.42 12.58 5.33
C CYS A 333 -4.99 14.04 5.51
N ASP A 334 -4.72 14.73 4.41
CA ASP A 334 -4.41 16.17 4.41
C ASP A 334 -5.69 17.03 4.41
N ASP A 335 -5.55 18.32 4.75
CA ASP A 335 -6.67 19.26 4.76
C ASP A 335 -7.13 19.71 3.36
N ASP A 336 -6.46 19.29 2.29
CA ASP A 336 -6.88 19.46 0.89
C ASP A 336 -7.46 18.18 0.29
N VAL A 337 -7.96 17.26 1.13
CA VAL A 337 -8.61 16.00 0.75
C VAL A 337 -10.12 16.05 0.94
N TYR A 338 -10.86 15.63 -0.08
CA TYR A 338 -12.28 15.29 0.01
C TYR A 338 -12.41 13.77 0.12
N LEU A 339 -13.02 13.32 1.22
CA LEU A 339 -13.21 11.92 1.55
C LEU A 339 -14.69 11.55 1.37
N ARG A 340 -14.97 10.34 0.87
CA ARG A 340 -16.28 9.68 1.02
C ARG A 340 -16.18 8.61 2.11
N PRO A 341 -16.54 8.94 3.37
CA PRO A 341 -16.19 8.07 4.50
C PRO A 341 -16.80 6.67 4.40
N ALA A 342 -18.06 6.55 3.99
CA ALA A 342 -18.74 5.26 3.86
C ALA A 342 -17.99 4.30 2.90
N ALA A 343 -17.57 4.79 1.73
CA ALA A 343 -16.84 3.96 0.77
C ALA A 343 -15.48 3.49 1.29
N VAL A 344 -14.79 4.33 2.07
CA VAL A 344 -13.50 3.96 2.70
C VAL A 344 -13.72 2.97 3.84
N LEU A 345 -14.69 3.21 4.71
CA LEU A 345 -15.02 2.31 5.83
C LEU A 345 -15.51 0.94 5.33
N ASP A 346 -16.41 0.90 4.35
CA ASP A 346 -16.87 -0.34 3.68
C ASP A 346 -15.71 -1.12 3.04
N ARG A 347 -14.65 -0.43 2.59
CA ARG A 347 -13.46 -1.08 2.05
C ARG A 347 -12.60 -1.69 3.16
N LEU A 348 -12.41 -0.97 4.25
CA LEU A 348 -11.62 -1.39 5.41
C LEU A 348 -12.31 -2.51 6.20
N ASP A 349 -13.64 -2.55 6.27
CA ASP A 349 -14.43 -3.62 6.89
C ASP A 349 -14.19 -4.99 6.23
N ARG A 350 -13.84 -4.98 4.94
CA ARG A 350 -13.47 -6.20 4.18
C ARG A 350 -12.03 -6.65 4.39
N ILE A 351 -11.26 -5.95 5.22
CA ILE A 351 -9.86 -6.20 5.47
C ILE A 351 -9.68 -6.54 6.95
N GLN A 352 -8.93 -7.60 7.25
CA GLN A 352 -8.55 -7.89 8.63
C GLN A 352 -7.61 -6.77 9.14
N PRO A 353 -7.95 -6.04 10.22
CA PRO A 353 -7.18 -4.91 10.72
C PRO A 353 -5.95 -5.35 11.54
N VAL A 354 -5.10 -6.19 10.95
CA VAL A 354 -3.91 -6.75 11.58
C VAL A 354 -2.75 -6.75 10.60
N GLY A 355 -1.67 -6.05 10.95
CA GLY A 355 -0.49 -5.94 10.11
C GLY A 355 -0.84 -5.45 8.71
N TYR A 356 -1.65 -4.40 8.57
CA TYR A 356 -2.15 -3.92 7.28
C TYR A 356 -1.90 -2.42 7.09
N TYR A 357 -1.35 -2.08 5.93
CA TYR A 357 -1.06 -0.71 5.50
C TYR A 357 -1.69 -0.45 4.14
N TRP A 358 -2.60 0.53 4.07
CA TRP A 358 -3.42 0.83 2.90
C TRP A 358 -3.33 2.32 2.51
N GLY A 359 -3.45 2.62 1.23
CA GLY A 359 -3.46 3.99 0.72
C GLY A 359 -3.08 4.07 -0.76
N SER A 360 -2.87 5.30 -1.25
CA SER A 360 -2.40 5.53 -2.62
C SER A 360 -0.86 5.43 -2.68
N PHE A 361 -0.34 4.25 -2.97
CA PHE A 361 1.11 4.01 -2.98
C PHE A 361 1.87 4.74 -4.11
N ASP A 362 3.01 5.33 -3.76
CA ASP A 362 3.98 5.80 -4.73
C ASP A 362 4.70 4.61 -5.38
N ARG A 363 4.84 4.66 -6.71
CA ARG A 363 5.44 3.58 -7.49
C ARG A 363 6.55 4.05 -8.42
N SER A 364 6.88 5.34 -8.41
CA SER A 364 8.05 5.84 -9.15
C SER A 364 9.32 5.60 -8.34
N GLY A 365 9.22 5.65 -7.02
CA GLY A 365 10.25 5.21 -6.10
C GLY A 365 11.55 5.99 -6.16
N THR A 366 11.68 7.08 -6.92
CA THR A 366 12.96 7.76 -7.09
C THR A 366 13.26 8.67 -5.91
N ALA A 367 14.36 8.37 -5.19
CA ALA A 367 14.86 9.24 -4.12
C ALA A 367 15.30 10.63 -4.62
N GLU A 368 15.73 10.74 -5.89
CA GLU A 368 16.32 11.97 -6.47
C GLU A 368 15.34 13.14 -6.57
N SER A 369 14.07 12.88 -6.82
CA SER A 369 13.02 13.90 -6.96
C SER A 369 12.41 14.31 -5.61
N ALA A 370 12.59 13.48 -4.58
CA ALA A 370 11.92 13.65 -3.31
C ALA A 370 12.84 14.32 -2.27
N VAL A 371 14.06 13.84 -2.06
CA VAL A 371 14.90 14.26 -0.92
C VAL A 371 16.34 14.48 -1.36
N ASP A 372 17.06 15.41 -0.72
CA ASP A 372 18.52 15.36 -0.76
C ASP A 372 18.95 13.97 -0.27
N ARG A 373 19.48 13.12 -1.18
CA ARG A 373 19.92 11.75 -0.89
C ARG A 373 20.81 11.63 0.35
N ARG A 374 21.47 12.72 0.78
CA ARG A 374 22.25 12.80 2.02
C ARG A 374 21.42 12.62 3.30
N LEU A 375 20.11 12.85 3.23
CA LEU A 375 19.17 12.71 4.35
C LEU A 375 18.56 11.31 4.43
N LEU A 376 18.77 10.46 3.43
CA LEU A 376 18.28 9.08 3.46
C LEU A 376 19.27 8.19 4.22
N PRO A 377 18.80 7.33 5.15
CA PRO A 377 19.66 6.50 6.00
C PRO A 377 20.71 5.68 5.25
N ASN A 378 20.40 5.28 4.01
CA ASN A 378 21.20 4.36 3.20
C ASN A 378 21.63 4.94 1.84
N LYS A 379 21.32 6.22 1.53
CA LYS A 379 21.55 6.83 0.20
C LYS A 379 21.01 6.00 -0.97
N GLU A 380 19.97 5.21 -0.72
CA GLU A 380 19.36 4.35 -1.74
C GLU A 380 18.83 5.20 -2.89
N SER A 381 18.87 4.63 -4.10
CA SER A 381 18.23 5.25 -5.26
C SER A 381 16.71 5.13 -5.20
N VAL A 382 16.20 4.20 -4.38
CA VAL A 382 14.77 3.88 -4.26
C VAL A 382 14.28 4.02 -2.81
N LEU A 383 13.13 4.68 -2.63
CA LEU A 383 12.46 4.77 -1.33
C LEU A 383 11.67 3.48 -1.04
N PRO A 384 11.57 3.03 0.22
CA PRO A 384 10.70 1.90 0.57
C PRO A 384 9.24 2.22 0.19
N PRO A 385 8.41 1.22 -0.20
CA PRO A 385 7.01 1.43 -0.51
C PRO A 385 6.26 2.28 0.52
N TYR A 386 5.61 3.36 0.06
CA TYR A 386 4.88 4.27 0.92
C TYR A 386 3.61 4.79 0.25
N ALA A 387 2.56 5.02 1.03
CA ALA A 387 1.35 5.69 0.61
C ALA A 387 1.51 7.21 0.65
N ARG A 388 0.98 7.89 -0.37
CA ARG A 388 1.00 9.34 -0.54
C ARG A 388 -0.05 10.03 0.34
N GLY A 389 0.13 11.32 0.60
CA GLY A 389 -0.63 12.14 1.56
C GLY A 389 -2.13 12.23 1.36
N SER A 390 -2.63 11.82 0.19
CA SER A 390 -4.06 11.73 -0.13
C SER A 390 -4.89 11.01 0.94
N LEU A 391 -4.49 9.79 1.33
CA LEU A 391 -5.01 9.08 2.48
C LEU A 391 -4.10 7.88 2.79
N VAL A 392 -3.85 7.69 4.08
CA VAL A 392 -3.13 6.57 4.67
C VAL A 392 -4.04 5.90 5.68
N ALA A 393 -4.24 4.58 5.60
CA ALA A 393 -4.86 3.80 6.66
C ALA A 393 -3.90 2.72 7.14
N ILE A 394 -3.68 2.66 8.45
CA ILE A 394 -2.78 1.70 9.10
C ILE A 394 -3.56 0.98 10.20
N SER A 395 -3.46 -0.34 10.25
CA SER A 395 -4.06 -1.12 11.33
C SER A 395 -3.43 -0.74 12.66
N MET A 396 -4.25 -0.69 13.72
CA MET A 396 -3.77 -0.15 14.99
C MET A 396 -2.63 -0.95 15.63
N ASP A 397 -2.49 -2.23 15.35
CA ASP A 397 -1.34 -3.02 15.80
C ASP A 397 -0.02 -2.47 15.22
N LEU A 398 0.01 -2.08 13.95
CA LEU A 398 1.19 -1.43 13.36
C LEU A 398 1.42 -0.03 13.91
N VAL A 399 0.36 0.72 14.21
CA VAL A 399 0.48 2.05 14.86
C VAL A 399 1.13 1.94 16.22
N LEU A 400 0.72 0.94 17.01
CA LEU A 400 1.30 0.64 18.32
C LEU A 400 2.77 0.24 18.20
N ASP A 401 3.11 -0.66 17.27
CA ASP A 401 4.50 -1.09 17.04
C ASP A 401 5.41 0.09 16.62
N ILE A 402 4.92 0.99 15.76
CA ILE A 402 5.67 2.19 15.35
C ILE A 402 5.86 3.14 16.54
N ALA A 403 4.84 3.32 17.37
CA ALA A 403 4.93 4.18 18.56
C ALA A 403 5.94 3.63 19.58
N GLU A 404 5.91 2.31 19.83
CA GLU A 404 6.88 1.62 20.71
C GLU A 404 8.30 1.76 20.18
N LEU A 405 8.52 1.50 18.89
CA LEU A 405 9.81 1.67 18.24
C LEU A 405 10.34 3.11 18.38
N ALA A 406 9.45 4.10 18.26
CA ALA A 406 9.79 5.50 18.44
C ALA A 406 10.21 5.83 19.88
N ASP A 407 9.58 5.22 20.87
CA ASP A 407 9.94 5.37 22.29
C ASP A 407 11.29 4.71 22.62
N GLU A 408 11.55 3.51 22.11
CA GLU A 408 12.86 2.84 22.24
C GLU A 408 14.00 3.70 21.67
N CYS A 409 13.74 4.33 20.51
CA CYS A 409 14.69 5.25 19.89
C CYS A 409 15.00 6.48 20.74
N VAL A 410 13.99 7.08 21.37
CA VAL A 410 14.17 8.25 22.25
C VAL A 410 14.90 7.87 23.55
N GLN A 411 14.65 6.68 24.08
CA GLN A 411 15.27 6.19 25.32
C GLN A 411 16.71 5.69 25.13
N GLY A 412 17.20 5.60 23.89
CA GLY A 412 18.55 5.14 23.57
C GLY A 412 18.78 3.64 23.79
N SER A 413 17.70 2.85 23.87
CA SER A 413 17.77 1.40 24.05
C SER A 413 18.13 0.65 22.75
N LEU A 414 17.93 1.28 21.58
CA LEU A 414 18.36 0.76 20.28
C LEU A 414 19.76 1.30 19.89
N SER A 415 20.73 0.40 19.71
CA SER A 415 22.13 0.73 19.42
C SER A 415 22.51 0.54 17.94
N PRO A 416 21.84 1.21 16.99
CA PRO A 416 22.61 2.17 16.19
C PRO A 416 21.85 3.46 15.84
N TRP A 417 22.59 4.59 15.87
CA TRP A 417 22.17 5.94 15.44
C TRP A 417 21.40 5.99 14.11
N VAL A 418 21.67 5.07 13.17
CA VAL A 418 21.07 5.03 11.82
C VAL A 418 19.58 4.65 11.85
N LEU A 419 19.14 3.82 12.82
CA LEU A 419 17.72 3.46 12.95
C LEU A 419 16.90 4.67 13.40
N CYS A 420 17.38 5.41 14.38
CA CYS A 420 16.63 6.52 14.97
C CYS A 420 16.71 7.81 14.16
N THR A 421 17.81 8.07 13.44
CA THR A 421 17.85 9.24 12.53
C THR A 421 16.89 9.08 11.36
N GLY A 422 16.72 7.88 10.81
CA GLY A 422 15.73 7.62 9.76
C GLY A 422 14.29 7.80 10.23
N LEU A 423 13.96 7.36 11.45
CA LEU A 423 12.64 7.54 12.04
C LEU A 423 12.32 9.01 12.36
N ILE A 424 13.32 9.80 12.76
CA ILE A 424 13.12 11.13 13.37
C ILE A 424 13.43 12.28 12.39
N GLN A 425 14.28 12.08 11.37
CA GLN A 425 14.84 13.16 10.55
C GLN A 425 14.41 13.13 9.07
N LEU A 426 13.54 12.20 8.66
CA LEU A 426 13.05 12.23 7.30
C LEU A 426 12.12 13.44 7.12
N PRO A 427 12.45 14.37 6.21
CA PRO A 427 11.67 15.58 6.06
C PRO A 427 10.32 15.26 5.38
N ILE A 428 10.21 14.18 4.59
CA ILE A 428 8.98 13.84 3.87
C ILE A 428 8.09 12.91 4.67
N GLU A 429 6.92 13.41 5.05
CA GLU A 429 5.92 12.67 5.81
C GLU A 429 5.51 11.35 5.13
N ASP A 430 5.03 11.40 3.88
CA ASP A 430 4.59 10.20 3.15
C ASP A 430 5.65 9.10 3.14
N ALA A 431 6.88 9.44 2.72
CA ALA A 431 8.00 8.52 2.68
C ALA A 431 8.39 8.01 4.07
N SER A 432 8.20 8.83 5.11
CA SER A 432 8.50 8.45 6.50
C SER A 432 7.70 7.22 6.91
N TYR A 433 6.43 7.09 6.51
CA TYR A 433 5.65 5.88 6.81
C TYR A 433 6.28 4.63 6.21
N GLY A 434 6.76 4.68 4.96
CA GLY A 434 7.47 3.55 4.35
C GLY A 434 8.72 3.17 5.15
N TYR A 435 9.48 4.15 5.64
CA TYR A 435 10.62 3.90 6.51
C TYR A 435 10.23 3.36 7.88
N TYR A 436 9.16 3.87 8.50
CA TYR A 436 8.68 3.36 9.79
C TYR A 436 8.38 1.86 9.67
N MET A 437 7.64 1.51 8.62
CA MET A 437 7.29 0.14 8.33
C MET A 437 8.50 -0.74 8.00
N TYR A 438 9.51 -0.20 7.31
CA TYR A 438 10.77 -0.90 7.03
C TYR A 438 11.59 -1.24 8.28
N GLN A 439 11.48 -0.43 9.34
CA GLN A 439 12.18 -0.66 10.60
C GLN A 439 11.45 -1.67 11.52
N LEU A 440 10.18 -1.98 11.25
CA LEU A 440 9.43 -2.94 12.05
C LEU A 440 10.06 -4.34 11.94
N ARG A 441 10.10 -5.04 13.07
CA ARG A 441 10.62 -6.40 13.17
C ARG A 441 9.54 -7.46 12.92
N ARG A 442 8.67 -7.21 11.93
CA ARG A 442 7.59 -8.12 11.54
C ARG A 442 7.18 -7.93 10.09
N SER A 443 6.54 -8.95 9.54
CA SER A 443 5.90 -8.92 8.22
C SER A 443 4.53 -8.23 8.29
N TYR A 444 4.15 -7.53 7.22
CA TYR A 444 2.85 -6.86 7.12
C TYR A 444 2.33 -6.80 5.67
N THR A 445 1.04 -6.56 5.50
CA THR A 445 0.37 -6.51 4.21
C THR A 445 0.26 -5.07 3.73
N ILE A 446 0.73 -4.82 2.52
CA ILE A 446 0.47 -3.58 1.79
C ILE A 446 -0.73 -3.78 0.86
N GLY A 447 -1.75 -2.95 1.00
CA GLY A 447 -2.93 -2.92 0.14
C GLY A 447 -2.82 -1.85 -0.94
N ASP A 448 -2.21 -2.17 -2.08
CA ASP A 448 -1.89 -1.23 -3.17
C ASP A 448 -2.82 -1.35 -4.40
N VAL A 449 -3.87 -2.18 -4.31
CA VAL A 449 -4.71 -2.57 -5.47
C VAL A 449 -5.87 -1.61 -5.75
N ASP A 450 -6.25 -0.77 -4.79
CA ASP A 450 -7.45 0.08 -4.82
C ASP A 450 -7.20 1.49 -5.37
N GLU A 451 -6.27 1.67 -6.30
CA GLU A 451 -5.92 2.98 -6.85
C GLU A 451 -7.09 3.71 -7.51
N ASP A 452 -8.05 2.96 -8.08
CA ASP A 452 -9.25 3.50 -8.69
C ASP A 452 -10.18 4.19 -7.66
N LEU A 453 -9.96 4.00 -6.35
CA LEU A 453 -10.64 4.74 -5.28
C LEU A 453 -10.04 6.14 -5.06
N PHE A 454 -8.88 6.45 -5.65
CA PHE A 454 -8.15 7.71 -5.44
C PHE A 454 -8.13 8.56 -6.72
N SER A 455 -8.28 9.86 -6.57
CA SER A 455 -8.18 10.82 -7.68
C SER A 455 -7.30 12.01 -7.31
N MET A 456 -6.33 12.31 -8.18
CA MET A 456 -5.43 13.47 -8.07
C MET A 456 -5.90 14.65 -8.94
N VAL A 457 -7.06 14.53 -9.60
CA VAL A 457 -7.57 15.51 -10.56
C VAL A 457 -8.86 16.09 -10.01
N PRO A 458 -8.80 17.19 -9.22
CA PRO A 458 -9.98 17.80 -8.66
C PRO A 458 -10.76 18.48 -9.78
N LYS A 459 -11.97 17.99 -10.07
CA LYS A 459 -12.97 18.74 -10.85
C LYS A 459 -14.30 18.60 -10.15
N CYS A 460 -14.96 19.73 -9.95
CA CYS A 460 -16.34 19.75 -9.51
C CYS A 460 -17.20 20.32 -10.62
N CYS A 461 -17.92 19.45 -11.30
CA CYS A 461 -18.93 19.83 -12.26
C CYS A 461 -20.10 18.86 -12.13
N THR A 462 -21.29 19.40 -11.89
CA THR A 462 -22.56 18.66 -11.94
C THR A 462 -23.17 18.87 -13.32
N GLU A 463 -24.01 17.96 -13.81
CA GLU A 463 -24.83 18.23 -15.02
C GLU A 463 -25.66 19.52 -14.89
N LEU A 464 -26.01 19.90 -13.66
CA LEU A 464 -26.68 21.17 -13.35
C LEU A 464 -25.80 22.41 -13.52
N THR A 465 -24.48 22.30 -13.31
CA THR A 465 -23.57 23.45 -13.32
C THR A 465 -22.71 23.53 -14.58
N HIS A 466 -22.39 22.40 -15.21
CA HIS A 466 -21.50 22.31 -16.39
C HIS A 466 -21.91 21.14 -17.32
N PRO A 467 -23.12 21.18 -17.93
CA PRO A 467 -23.60 20.11 -18.80
C PRO A 467 -22.67 19.90 -20.00
N GLY A 468 -22.19 18.65 -20.20
CA GLY A 468 -21.32 18.29 -21.32
C GLY A 468 -19.83 18.68 -21.19
N GLU A 469 -19.42 19.29 -20.07
CA GLU A 469 -18.01 19.69 -19.80
C GLU A 469 -17.43 18.99 -18.56
N CYS A 470 -17.99 17.85 -18.17
CA CYS A 470 -17.44 17.03 -17.08
C CYS A 470 -16.23 16.22 -17.57
N TRP A 471 -15.02 16.75 -17.36
CA TRP A 471 -13.77 16.07 -17.72
C TRP A 471 -13.14 15.26 -16.57
N SER A 472 -13.84 15.03 -15.45
CA SER A 472 -13.43 14.05 -14.42
C SER A 472 -14.69 13.43 -13.86
N PRO A 473 -14.89 12.11 -14.02
CA PRO A 473 -16.03 11.48 -13.39
C PRO A 473 -15.70 11.33 -11.90
N LEU A 474 -16.46 12.03 -11.04
CA LEU A 474 -16.75 11.51 -9.71
C LEU A 474 -17.57 10.24 -9.91
N THR A 475 -16.90 9.17 -10.35
CA THR A 475 -17.56 7.88 -10.44
C THR A 475 -18.00 7.51 -9.02
N PRO A 476 -19.07 6.73 -8.85
CA PRO A 476 -19.45 6.18 -7.54
C PRO A 476 -18.29 5.41 -6.86
N GLN A 477 -17.29 4.98 -7.63
CA GLN A 477 -16.13 4.25 -7.15
C GLN A 477 -15.06 5.15 -6.51
N VAL A 478 -14.86 6.39 -6.97
CA VAL A 478 -13.84 7.28 -6.37
C VAL A 478 -14.23 7.62 -4.93
N ALA A 479 -13.39 7.32 -3.95
CA ALA A 479 -13.64 7.56 -2.53
C ALA A 479 -12.78 8.69 -1.95
N VAL A 480 -11.63 8.98 -2.55
CA VAL A 480 -10.67 9.98 -2.07
C VAL A 480 -10.27 10.88 -3.22
N VAL A 481 -10.41 12.19 -3.06
CA VAL A 481 -9.92 13.18 -4.01
C VAL A 481 -8.97 14.14 -3.30
N HIS A 482 -7.84 14.43 -3.93
CA HIS A 482 -6.74 15.21 -3.33
C HIS A 482 -6.49 16.51 -4.10
N HIS A 483 -5.79 17.47 -3.47
CA HIS A 483 -5.46 18.80 -3.98
C HIS A 483 -6.64 19.75 -4.21
N LEU A 484 -7.61 19.70 -3.30
CA LEU A 484 -8.79 20.55 -3.37
C LEU A 484 -8.56 21.88 -2.66
N ASN A 485 -9.16 22.94 -3.18
CA ASN A 485 -9.42 24.14 -2.40
C ASN A 485 -10.80 24.08 -1.71
N ASP A 486 -11.06 25.05 -0.83
CA ASP A 486 -12.31 25.14 -0.04
C ASP A 486 -13.56 25.05 -0.94
N SER A 487 -13.57 25.81 -2.03
CA SER A 487 -14.72 25.88 -2.94
C SER A 487 -14.96 24.57 -3.69
N GLN A 488 -13.89 23.87 -4.08
CA GLN A 488 -14.01 22.57 -4.74
C GLN A 488 -14.52 21.51 -3.77
N MET A 489 -14.00 21.48 -2.53
CA MET A 489 -14.46 20.54 -1.51
C MET A 489 -15.95 20.74 -1.16
N ALA A 490 -16.39 21.99 -1.01
CA ALA A 490 -17.79 22.32 -0.79
C ALA A 490 -18.67 21.90 -1.97
N CYS A 491 -18.20 22.16 -3.20
CA CYS A 491 -18.90 21.79 -4.42
C CYS A 491 -19.04 20.26 -4.56
N MET A 492 -18.02 19.48 -4.24
CA MET A 492 -18.09 18.01 -4.28
C MET A 492 -19.05 17.46 -3.25
N TRP A 493 -19.06 18.02 -2.04
CA TRP A 493 -20.05 17.68 -1.03
C TRP A 493 -21.48 17.95 -1.49
N GLU A 494 -21.72 19.11 -2.12
CA GLU A 494 -23.03 19.42 -2.69
C GLU A 494 -23.42 18.44 -3.80
N ALA A 495 -22.49 18.10 -4.69
CA ALA A 495 -22.72 17.11 -5.75
C ALA A 495 -23.10 15.73 -5.18
N ASP A 496 -22.41 15.26 -4.14
CA ASP A 496 -22.70 13.98 -3.49
C ASP A 496 -24.04 13.98 -2.74
N VAL A 497 -24.40 15.09 -2.08
CA VAL A 497 -25.72 15.27 -1.46
C VAL A 497 -26.83 15.26 -2.52
N LEU A 498 -26.68 16.00 -3.61
CA LEU A 498 -27.64 16.02 -4.72
C LEU A 498 -27.74 14.67 -5.43
N GLY A 499 -26.63 13.93 -5.49
CA GLY A 499 -26.56 12.55 -6.00
C GLY A 499 -27.17 11.51 -5.05
N GLY A 500 -27.61 11.90 -3.86
CA GLY A 500 -28.22 11.01 -2.89
C GLY A 500 -27.24 10.12 -2.12
N LEU A 501 -25.95 10.43 -2.13
CA LEU A 501 -24.93 9.69 -1.37
C LEU A 501 -25.02 9.98 0.14
N TYR A 502 -25.49 11.17 0.51
CA TYR A 502 -25.66 11.58 1.91
C TYR A 502 -27.03 12.19 2.16
N GLU A 503 -27.60 11.95 3.34
CA GLU A 503 -28.84 12.58 3.78
C GLU A 503 -28.59 13.99 4.35
N GLY A 504 -29.45 14.96 3.97
CA GLY A 504 -29.52 16.29 4.58
C GLY A 504 -29.41 17.45 3.57
N PRO A 505 -29.73 18.69 4.00
CA PRO A 505 -29.63 19.84 3.10
C PRO A 505 -28.16 20.18 2.78
N PRO A 506 -27.88 20.64 1.54
CA PRO A 506 -26.57 21.16 1.18
C PRO A 506 -26.19 22.32 2.12
N PRO A 507 -24.88 22.55 2.37
CA PRO A 507 -24.44 23.61 3.28
C PRO A 507 -24.97 24.98 2.80
N PRO A 508 -25.50 25.82 3.70
CA PRO A 508 -26.08 27.10 3.31
C PRO A 508 -25.01 28.02 2.70
N ASN A 509 -25.17 28.35 1.42
CA ASN A 509 -24.50 29.44 0.68
C ASN A 509 -23.00 29.66 0.98
N LEU A 510 -22.14 28.72 0.57
CA LEU A 510 -20.71 29.03 0.31
C LEU A 510 -20.47 29.52 -1.13
N LEU A 511 -21.50 29.50 -1.98
CA LEU A 511 -21.45 29.92 -3.38
C LEU A 511 -22.35 31.13 -3.63
N THR A 512 -21.94 32.30 -3.16
CA THR A 512 -22.13 33.50 -3.99
C THR A 512 -20.75 34.01 -4.37
N PRO A 513 -20.23 33.62 -5.55
CA PRO A 513 -19.15 34.37 -6.15
C PRO A 513 -19.68 35.80 -6.30
N ARG A 514 -19.07 36.78 -5.63
CA ARG A 514 -19.20 38.17 -6.08
C ARG A 514 -18.74 38.14 -7.54
N ARG A 515 -19.64 38.45 -8.49
CA ARG A 515 -19.30 38.72 -9.89
C ARG A 515 -18.28 39.87 -9.92
N ALA A 516 -17.00 39.55 -9.73
CA ALA A 516 -15.91 40.38 -10.18
C ALA A 516 -15.79 40.12 -11.67
N SER A 517 -15.94 41.18 -12.48
CA SER A 517 -15.79 41.13 -13.93
C SER A 517 -14.45 40.50 -14.29
N MET A 518 -14.46 39.28 -14.81
CA MET A 518 -13.28 38.68 -15.42
C MET A 518 -12.99 39.40 -16.73
N SER A 519 -11.96 40.25 -16.72
CA SER A 519 -11.26 40.63 -17.95
C SER A 519 -10.53 39.39 -18.46
N ALA A 520 -10.85 39.00 -19.70
CA ALA A 520 -10.13 37.96 -20.41
C ALA A 520 -8.63 38.33 -20.53
N HIS A 521 -7.79 37.29 -20.55
CA HIS A 521 -6.33 37.29 -20.78
C HIS A 521 -5.46 37.18 -19.53
N GLY A 522 -5.37 35.95 -19.00
CA GLY A 522 -4.25 35.50 -18.19
C GLY A 522 -4.00 34.03 -18.50
N LYS A 523 -2.85 33.70 -19.12
CA LYS A 523 -2.40 32.33 -19.31
C LYS A 523 -2.30 31.64 -17.93
N MET A 524 -2.93 30.48 -17.76
CA MET A 524 -2.64 29.59 -16.62
C MET A 524 -1.15 29.21 -16.67
N PRO A 525 -0.39 29.35 -15.57
CA PRO A 525 0.92 28.73 -15.48
C PRO A 525 0.72 27.21 -15.45
N SER A 526 1.52 26.49 -16.22
CA SER A 526 1.64 25.04 -16.13
C SER A 526 2.11 24.64 -14.72
N LEU A 527 1.21 24.07 -13.92
CA LEU A 527 1.55 23.37 -12.69
C LEU A 527 2.03 21.95 -13.02
N CYS A 528 3.24 21.88 -13.60
CA CYS A 528 4.10 20.71 -13.50
C CYS A 528 5.37 21.19 -12.81
N GLY A 529 5.38 21.05 -11.49
CA GLY A 529 6.54 21.25 -10.62
C GLY A 529 6.76 20.03 -9.75
N CYS A 530 6.61 18.83 -10.35
CA CYS A 530 7.22 17.60 -9.86
C CYS A 530 8.27 17.22 -10.91
N VAL A 531 9.51 17.62 -10.65
CA VAL A 531 10.72 17.07 -11.28
C VAL A 531 11.41 16.26 -10.20
#